data_AF-A0A133UH47-F1
#
_entry.id   AF-A0A133UH47-F1
#
_cell.length_a   1.000
_cell.length_b   1.000
_cell.length_c   1.000
_cell.angle_alpha   90.00
_cell.angle_beta   90.00
_cell.angle_gamma   90.00
#
_symmetry.space_group_name_H-M   'P 1'
#
loop_
_entity.id
_entity.type
_entity.pdbx_description
1 polymer ?
#
loop_
_entity_poly.entity_id
_entity_poly.type
_entity_poly.pdbx_seq_one_letter_code
_entity_poly.pdbx_strand_id
1 'polypeptide(L)'
;MGFGAFVTFLASFLNQVYGLSTGLAGLLVGMSYLLGFFGNLFGGKISDRIGEVLSYTIFMSLAALPILMVVLLDVPLFLLIPSLALCFLLRSLGNPADKSLLAEHSSISGRGRGYGSLFTSYTFGSFTSAPLFGFLIDSFGMKSAFLFIPILFIIGAAVRYRVKQYSD
;
A
#
# COMPACT_ATOMS: atom_id res chain seq x y z
N MET A 1 -4.45 -6.23 0.98
CA MET A 1 -4.07 -7.30 0.02
C MET A 1 -2.85 -6.92 -0.83
N GLY A 2 -2.86 -5.86 -1.66
CA GLY A 2 -1.73 -5.59 -2.58
C GLY A 2 -0.36 -5.20 -1.96
N PHE A 3 -0.34 -4.50 -0.83
CA PHE A 3 0.92 -3.97 -0.28
C PHE A 3 1.88 -5.04 0.27
N GLY A 4 1.36 -6.15 0.80
CA GLY A 4 2.18 -7.25 1.31
C GLY A 4 3.04 -7.86 0.21
N ALA A 5 2.41 -8.27 -0.89
CA ALA A 5 3.10 -8.75 -2.08
C ALA A 5 4.08 -7.72 -2.65
N PHE A 6 3.67 -6.45 -2.76
CA PHE A 6 4.57 -5.38 -3.23
C PHE A 6 5.88 -5.36 -2.44
N VAL A 7 5.81 -5.34 -1.11
CA VAL A 7 6.99 -5.36 -0.25
C VAL A 7 7.83 -6.61 -0.47
N THR A 8 7.20 -7.79 -0.44
CA THR A 8 7.89 -9.08 -0.54
C THR A 8 8.76 -9.16 -1.78
N PHE A 9 8.28 -8.63 -2.92
CA PHE A 9 8.98 -8.71 -4.19
C PHE A 9 9.75 -7.42 -4.55
N LEU A 10 9.65 -6.34 -3.78
CA LEU A 10 10.26 -5.04 -4.12
C LEU A 10 11.80 -5.14 -4.20
N ALA A 11 12.43 -5.83 -3.26
CA ALA A 11 13.88 -6.04 -3.31
C ALA A 11 14.28 -6.86 -4.56
N SER A 12 13.50 -7.87 -4.92
CA SER A 12 13.71 -8.65 -6.14
C SER A 12 13.51 -7.81 -7.40
N PHE A 13 12.52 -6.92 -7.42
CA PHE A 13 12.31 -5.96 -8.52
C PHE A 13 13.49 -5.03 -8.69
N LEU A 14 14.00 -4.45 -7.60
CA LEU A 14 15.19 -3.60 -7.62
C LEU A 14 16.45 -4.36 -8.11
N ASN A 15 16.56 -5.64 -7.78
CA ASN A 15 17.68 -6.46 -8.23
C ASN A 15 17.55 -6.86 -9.71
N GLN A 16 16.41 -7.41 -10.13
CA GLN A 16 16.22 -7.98 -11.46
C GLN A 16 15.95 -6.94 -12.54
N VAL A 17 15.25 -5.86 -12.21
CA VAL A 17 14.88 -4.81 -13.18
C VAL A 17 15.91 -3.69 -13.23
N TYR A 18 16.45 -3.30 -12.06
CA TYR A 18 17.39 -2.19 -11.94
C TYR A 18 18.84 -2.63 -11.73
N GLY A 19 19.12 -3.93 -11.62
CA GLY A 19 20.47 -4.46 -11.45
C GLY A 19 21.12 -4.12 -10.10
N LEU A 20 20.35 -3.68 -9.11
CA LEU A 20 20.91 -3.26 -7.82
C LEU A 20 21.39 -4.46 -7.01
N SER A 21 22.50 -4.30 -6.29
CA SER A 21 22.96 -5.35 -5.37
C SER A 21 21.92 -5.64 -4.29
N THR A 22 21.89 -6.88 -3.79
CA THR A 22 20.94 -7.30 -2.74
C THR A 22 21.00 -6.40 -1.50
N GLY A 23 22.21 -6.00 -1.10
CA GLY A 23 22.40 -5.08 0.03
C GLY A 23 21.79 -3.70 -0.22
N LEU A 24 22.01 -3.12 -1.40
CA LEU A 24 21.45 -1.82 -1.75
C LEU A 24 19.91 -1.88 -1.90
N ALA A 25 19.40 -2.92 -2.56
CA ALA A 25 17.96 -3.14 -2.67
C ALA A 25 17.29 -3.26 -1.30
N GLY A 26 17.87 -4.05 -0.38
CA GLY A 26 17.39 -4.19 0.99
C GLY A 26 17.43 -2.88 1.77
N LEU A 27 18.52 -2.11 1.63
CA LEU A 27 18.64 -0.78 2.26
C LEU A 27 17.55 0.18 1.77
N LEU A 28 17.31 0.24 0.45
CA LEU A 28 16.27 1.11 -0.13
C LEU A 28 14.86 0.74 0.34
N VAL A 29 14.57 -0.56 0.44
CA VAL A 29 13.30 -1.05 1.01
C VAL A 29 13.19 -0.60 2.47
N GLY A 30 14.25 -0.81 3.28
CA GLY A 30 14.28 -0.39 4.68
C GLY A 30 14.10 1.12 4.88
N MET A 31 14.74 1.95 4.07
CA MET A 31 14.57 3.41 4.10
C MET A 31 13.14 3.81 3.72
N SER A 32 12.53 3.13 2.75
CA SER A 32 11.14 3.38 2.37
C SER A 32 10.17 3.08 3.52
N TYR A 33 10.45 2.04 4.32
CA TYR A 33 9.69 1.75 5.54
C TYR A 33 9.78 2.85 6.60
N LEU A 34 10.95 3.44 6.80
CA LEU A 34 11.13 4.56 7.73
C LEU A 34 10.26 5.76 7.32
N LEU A 35 10.10 6.01 6.02
CA LEU A 35 9.20 7.06 5.53
C LEU A 35 7.73 6.69 5.71
N GLY A 36 7.40 5.41 5.52
CA GLY A 36 6.07 4.88 5.85
C GLY A 36 5.71 5.03 7.33
N PHE A 37 6.68 4.94 8.25
CA PHE A 37 6.45 5.21 9.67
C PHE A 37 5.93 6.65 9.90
N PHE A 38 6.55 7.66 9.29
CA PHE A 38 6.07 9.04 9.38
C PHE A 38 4.68 9.20 8.76
N GLY A 39 4.41 8.52 7.65
CA GLY A 39 3.07 8.51 7.06
C GLY A 39 2.00 7.99 8.01
N ASN A 40 2.27 6.91 8.74
CA ASN A 40 1.31 6.40 9.74
C ASN A 40 1.15 7.38 10.92
N LEU A 41 2.25 8.00 11.38
CA LEU A 41 2.25 8.93 12.50
C LEU A 41 1.38 10.17 12.21
N PHE A 42 1.44 10.71 11.01
CA PHE A 42 0.69 11.91 10.62
C PHE A 42 -0.66 11.61 9.99
N GLY A 43 -0.85 10.42 9.42
CA GLY A 43 -2.06 10.03 8.69
C GLY A 43 -3.33 10.14 9.52
N GLY A 44 -3.27 9.82 10.82
CA GLY A 44 -4.41 9.94 11.73
C GLY A 44 -4.89 11.40 11.84
N LYS A 45 -3.97 12.33 12.11
CA LYS A 45 -4.32 13.76 12.22
C LYS A 45 -4.92 14.34 10.94
N ILE A 46 -4.49 13.86 9.78
CA ILE A 46 -5.07 14.29 8.50
C ILE A 46 -6.47 13.68 8.34
N SER A 47 -6.60 12.38 8.62
CA SER A 47 -7.85 11.63 8.60
C SER A 47 -8.92 12.30 9.47
N ASP A 48 -8.56 12.74 10.67
CA ASP A 48 -9.45 13.43 11.61
C ASP A 48 -9.96 14.78 11.07
N ARG A 49 -9.18 15.45 10.21
CA ARG A 49 -9.52 16.79 9.69
C ARG A 49 -10.36 16.77 8.42
N ILE A 50 -10.05 15.86 7.49
CA ILE A 50 -10.71 15.82 6.17
C ILE A 50 -11.66 14.64 6.01
N GLY A 51 -11.78 13.80 7.04
CA GLY A 51 -12.59 12.60 7.05
C GLY A 51 -11.83 11.38 6.52
N GLU A 52 -12.12 10.24 7.13
CA GLU A 52 -11.35 9.01 6.94
C GLU A 52 -11.45 8.43 5.53
N VAL A 53 -12.66 8.41 4.97
CA VAL A 53 -12.89 7.91 3.61
C VAL A 53 -12.19 8.79 2.58
N LEU A 54 -12.27 10.11 2.73
CA LEU A 54 -11.64 11.04 1.79
C LEU A 54 -10.12 10.94 1.87
N SER A 55 -9.57 10.93 3.09
CA SER A 55 -8.14 10.72 3.36
C SER A 55 -7.64 9.43 2.70
N TYR A 56 -8.28 8.30 2.97
CA TYR A 56 -7.92 7.01 2.36
C TYR A 56 -7.96 7.07 0.83
N THR A 57 -9.04 7.60 0.26
CA THR A 57 -9.26 7.66 -1.19
C THR A 57 -8.17 8.48 -1.88
N ILE A 58 -7.87 9.68 -1.36
CA ILE A 58 -6.83 10.57 -1.91
C ILE A 58 -5.46 9.88 -1.85
N PHE A 59 -5.07 9.40 -0.67
CA PHE A 59 -3.73 8.88 -0.47
C PHE A 59 -3.45 7.58 -1.21
N MET A 60 -4.44 6.67 -1.31
CA MET A 60 -4.30 5.46 -2.13
C MET A 60 -4.21 5.79 -3.62
N SER A 61 -5.01 6.75 -4.09
CA SER A 61 -4.98 7.18 -5.49
C SER A 61 -3.65 7.81 -5.86
N LEU A 62 -3.12 8.68 -5.00
CA LEU A 62 -1.82 9.30 -5.20
C LEU A 62 -0.67 8.28 -5.08
N ALA A 63 -0.76 7.29 -4.18
CA ALA A 63 0.27 6.26 -4.02
C ALA A 63 0.43 5.35 -5.25
N ALA A 64 -0.56 5.30 -6.15
CA ALA A 64 -0.47 4.55 -7.40
C ALA A 64 0.50 5.19 -8.40
N LEU A 65 0.60 6.53 -8.41
CA LEU A 65 1.36 7.27 -9.42
C LEU A 65 2.87 6.97 -9.40
N PRO A 66 3.57 6.96 -8.24
CA PRO A 66 5.01 6.67 -8.22
C PRO A 66 5.33 5.25 -8.69
N ILE A 67 4.47 4.26 -8.41
CA ILE A 67 4.67 2.90 -8.91
C ILE A 67 4.47 2.85 -10.42
N LEU A 68 3.40 3.46 -10.95
CA LEU A 68 3.18 3.55 -12.39
C LEU A 68 4.37 4.20 -13.09
N MET A 69 4.87 5.30 -12.55
CA MET A 69 6.06 5.98 -13.06
C MET A 69 7.28 5.06 -13.09
N VAL A 70 7.59 4.38 -11.97
CA VAL A 70 8.75 3.48 -11.85
C VAL A 70 8.68 2.29 -12.79
N VAL A 71 7.48 1.76 -13.04
CA VAL A 71 7.30 0.55 -13.85
C VAL A 71 7.21 0.86 -15.34
N LEU A 72 6.59 1.98 -15.73
CA LEU A 72 6.34 2.32 -17.13
C LEU A 72 7.44 3.16 -17.80
N LEU A 73 8.20 3.95 -17.03
CA LEU A 73 9.07 4.99 -17.58
C LEU A 73 10.56 4.74 -17.42
N ASP A 74 10.98 3.53 -17.04
CA ASP A 74 12.39 3.14 -16.85
C ASP A 74 13.22 4.25 -16.17
N VAL A 75 12.72 4.71 -15.02
CA VAL A 75 13.20 5.94 -14.38
C VAL A 75 14.66 5.79 -13.92
N PRO A 76 15.49 6.83 -14.01
CA PRO A 76 16.86 6.75 -13.50
C PRO A 76 16.88 6.61 -11.97
N LEU A 77 17.97 6.06 -11.44
CA LEU A 77 18.16 5.77 -10.01
C LEU A 77 17.85 6.95 -9.07
N PHE A 78 18.19 8.18 -9.47
CA PHE A 78 17.93 9.37 -8.66
C PHE A 78 16.42 9.71 -8.53
N LEU A 79 15.58 9.22 -9.45
CA LEU A 79 14.11 9.35 -9.41
C LEU A 79 13.43 8.11 -8.81
N LEU A 80 14.07 6.94 -8.90
CA LEU A 80 13.55 5.69 -8.33
C LEU A 80 13.37 5.79 -6.81
N ILE A 81 14.39 6.28 -6.11
CA ILE A 81 14.40 6.39 -4.64
C ILE A 81 13.27 7.30 -4.13
N PRO A 82 13.16 8.57 -4.58
CA PRO A 82 12.08 9.44 -4.13
C PRO A 82 10.69 8.93 -4.54
N SER A 83 10.57 8.18 -5.65
CA SER A 83 9.30 7.58 -6.06
C SER A 83 8.84 6.47 -5.10
N LEU A 84 9.75 5.56 -4.73
CA LEU A 84 9.44 4.50 -3.75
C LEU A 84 9.15 5.09 -2.37
N ALA A 85 9.96 6.05 -1.94
CA ALA A 85 9.74 6.83 -0.73
C ALA A 85 8.36 7.47 -0.68
N LEU A 86 7.97 8.17 -1.75
CA LEU A 86 6.68 8.83 -1.88
C LEU A 86 5.53 7.83 -1.86
N CYS A 87 5.67 6.68 -2.55
CA CYS A 87 4.69 5.61 -2.51
C CYS A 87 4.46 5.10 -1.08
N PHE A 88 5.52 4.78 -0.34
CA PHE A 88 5.41 4.30 1.04
C PHE A 88 4.78 5.36 1.96
N LEU A 89 5.19 6.62 1.83
CA LEU A 89 4.64 7.73 2.60
C LEU A 89 3.13 7.89 2.35
N LEU A 90 2.73 8.05 1.09
CA LEU A 90 1.32 8.23 0.70
C LEU A 90 0.48 7.04 1.13
N ARG A 91 0.93 5.80 0.85
CA ARG A 91 0.21 4.61 1.28
C ARG A 91 0.02 4.59 2.81
N SER A 92 1.02 5.02 3.55
CA SER A 92 1.00 5.02 5.00
C SER A 92 0.11 6.10 5.59
N LEU A 93 0.01 7.27 4.95
CA LEU A 93 -0.92 8.33 5.32
C LEU A 93 -2.39 7.88 5.26
N GLY A 94 -2.73 6.99 4.33
CA GLY A 94 -4.07 6.42 4.21
C GLY A 94 -4.38 5.25 5.17
N ASN A 95 -3.40 4.71 5.91
CA ASN A 95 -3.60 3.51 6.75
C ASN A 95 -4.45 3.72 8.03
N PRO A 96 -4.30 4.84 8.78
CA PRO A 96 -4.95 4.99 10.08
C PRO A 96 -6.48 5.00 10.02
N ALA A 97 -7.03 5.49 8.91
CA ALA A 97 -8.47 5.57 8.64
C ALA A 97 -9.21 4.25 8.90
N ASP A 98 -8.65 3.09 8.58
CA ASP A 98 -9.39 1.83 8.72
C ASP A 98 -9.63 1.42 10.18
N LYS A 99 -8.70 1.78 11.07
CA LYS A 99 -8.76 1.42 12.49
C LYS A 99 -9.66 2.37 13.26
N SER A 100 -9.63 3.66 12.92
CA SER A 100 -10.47 4.66 13.56
C SER A 100 -11.94 4.48 13.18
N LEU A 101 -12.26 4.21 11.90
CA LEU A 101 -13.63 3.90 11.45
C LEU A 101 -14.24 2.72 12.21
N LEU A 102 -13.46 1.64 12.32
CA LEU A 102 -13.88 0.43 13.03
C LEU A 102 -14.09 0.72 14.52
N ALA A 103 -13.20 1.51 15.14
CA ALA A 103 -13.33 1.89 16.52
C ALA A 103 -14.60 2.73 16.75
N GLU A 104 -14.88 3.70 15.89
CA GLU A 104 -16.04 4.60 15.98
C GLU A 104 -17.37 3.84 15.85
N HIS A 105 -17.44 2.87 14.95
CA HIS A 105 -18.67 2.13 14.65
C HIS A 105 -18.86 0.84 15.48
N SER A 106 -17.95 0.52 16.40
CA SER A 106 -18.04 -0.70 17.23
C SER A 106 -18.36 -0.38 18.70
N SER A 107 -19.25 -1.17 19.29
CA SER A 107 -19.51 -1.13 20.74
C SER A 107 -18.30 -1.58 21.54
N ILE A 108 -18.15 -1.11 22.79
CA ILE A 108 -17.01 -1.44 23.67
C ILE A 108 -16.83 -2.97 23.82
N SER A 109 -17.93 -3.73 23.94
CA SER A 109 -17.92 -5.19 24.04
C SER A 109 -17.72 -5.90 22.68
N GLY A 110 -17.99 -5.23 21.56
CA GLY A 110 -17.85 -5.77 20.20
C GLY A 110 -16.52 -5.43 19.53
N ARG A 111 -15.82 -4.40 19.99
CA ARG A 111 -14.62 -3.83 19.36
C ARG A 111 -13.49 -4.85 19.20
N GLY A 112 -13.28 -5.73 20.19
CA GLY A 112 -12.30 -6.82 20.10
C GLY A 112 -12.58 -7.81 18.96
N ARG A 113 -13.86 -8.17 18.75
CA ARG A 113 -14.28 -9.02 17.61
C ARG A 113 -14.11 -8.31 16.28
N GLY A 114 -14.44 -7.02 16.22
CA GLY A 114 -14.21 -6.17 15.05
C GLY A 114 -12.74 -6.16 14.64
N TYR A 115 -11.84 -5.88 15.58
CA TYR A 115 -10.40 -5.89 15.31
C TYR A 115 -9.90 -7.29 14.94
N GLY A 116 -10.40 -8.34 15.61
CA GLY A 116 -10.09 -9.72 15.24
C GLY A 116 -10.43 -10.01 13.77
N SER A 117 -11.62 -9.64 13.31
CA SER A 117 -12.04 -9.81 11.91
C SER A 117 -11.17 -9.00 10.94
N LEU A 118 -10.85 -7.76 11.29
CA LEU A 118 -10.01 -6.88 10.46
C LEU A 118 -8.59 -7.44 10.32
N PHE A 119 -7.97 -7.87 11.41
CA PHE A 119 -6.64 -8.47 11.39
C PHE A 119 -6.63 -9.82 10.66
N THR A 120 -7.63 -10.67 10.87
CA THR A 120 -7.76 -11.94 10.12
C THR A 120 -7.85 -11.67 8.62
N SER A 121 -8.63 -10.67 8.20
CA SER A 121 -8.74 -10.28 6.79
C SER A 121 -7.40 -9.80 6.22
N TYR A 122 -6.63 -9.02 6.99
CA TYR A 122 -5.29 -8.58 6.61
C TYR A 122 -4.29 -9.71 6.51
N THR A 123 -4.27 -10.62 7.48
CA THR A 123 -3.38 -11.79 7.49
C THR A 123 -3.70 -12.71 6.33
N PHE A 124 -4.98 -13.06 6.13
CA PHE A 124 -5.41 -13.92 5.03
C PHE A 124 -5.07 -13.29 3.68
N GLY A 125 -5.39 -12.00 3.52
CA GLY A 125 -5.04 -11.28 2.31
C GLY A 125 -3.55 -11.17 2.05
N SER A 126 -2.72 -11.09 3.09
CA SER A 126 -1.26 -11.08 2.96
C SER A 126 -0.73 -12.46 2.59
N PHE A 127 -1.24 -13.52 3.23
CA PHE A 127 -0.92 -14.91 2.95
C PHE A 127 -1.20 -15.27 1.48
N THR A 128 -2.38 -14.92 0.95
CA THR A 128 -2.72 -15.21 -0.44
C THR A 128 -1.99 -14.31 -1.44
N SER A 129 -1.59 -13.11 -1.03
CA SER A 129 -1.00 -12.13 -1.95
C SER A 129 0.34 -12.57 -2.54
N ALA A 130 1.24 -13.16 -1.74
CA ALA A 130 2.58 -13.50 -2.21
C ALA A 130 2.59 -14.64 -3.26
N PRO A 131 1.89 -15.77 -3.07
CA PRO A 131 1.78 -16.80 -4.10
C PRO A 131 1.10 -16.30 -5.38
N LEU A 132 0.03 -15.51 -5.27
CA LEU A 132 -0.64 -14.92 -6.42
C LEU A 132 0.29 -13.99 -7.19
N PHE A 133 1.06 -13.16 -6.48
CA PHE A 133 1.99 -12.23 -7.11
C PHE A 133 3.19 -12.95 -7.73
N GLY A 134 3.68 -14.02 -7.09
CA GLY A 134 4.68 -14.92 -7.69
C GLY A 134 4.18 -15.54 -9.00
N PHE A 135 2.96 -16.07 -9.02
CA PHE A 135 2.34 -16.59 -10.24
C PHE A 135 2.23 -15.52 -11.35
N LEU A 136 1.89 -14.28 -10.99
CA LEU A 136 1.87 -13.16 -11.95
C LEU A 136 3.27 -12.85 -12.51
N ILE A 137 4.30 -12.91 -11.66
CA ILE A 137 5.70 -12.72 -12.09
C ILE A 137 6.11 -13.83 -13.05
N ASP A 138 5.83 -15.09 -12.72
CA ASP A 138 6.19 -16.24 -13.55
C ASP A 138 5.46 -16.23 -14.90
N SER A 139 4.21 -15.75 -14.92
CA SER A 139 3.36 -15.76 -16.12
C SER A 139 3.57 -14.55 -17.03
N PHE A 140 3.77 -13.36 -16.46
CA PHE A 140 3.76 -12.09 -17.20
C PHE A 140 5.04 -11.27 -17.06
N GLY A 141 5.99 -11.74 -16.27
CA GLY A 141 7.23 -11.05 -15.96
C GLY A 141 7.09 -10.03 -14.83
N MET A 142 8.24 -9.67 -14.24
CA MET A 142 8.31 -8.88 -13.02
C MET A 142 7.76 -7.45 -13.19
N LYS A 143 8.07 -6.75 -14.29
CA LYS A 143 7.50 -5.41 -14.54
C LYS A 143 5.98 -5.45 -14.65
N SER A 144 5.43 -6.38 -15.43
CA SER A 144 3.98 -6.52 -15.64
C SER A 144 3.24 -6.84 -14.34
N ALA A 145 3.80 -7.73 -13.49
CA ALA A 145 3.23 -8.03 -12.19
C ALA A 145 3.15 -6.79 -11.28
N PHE A 146 4.17 -5.92 -11.31
CA PHE A 146 4.16 -4.66 -10.55
C PHE A 146 3.11 -3.64 -11.02
N LEU A 147 2.59 -3.72 -12.25
CA LEU A 147 1.46 -2.91 -12.71
C LEU A 147 0.13 -3.28 -12.02
N PHE A 148 0.01 -4.46 -11.42
CA PHE A 148 -1.18 -4.81 -10.66
C PHE A 148 -1.29 -4.06 -9.32
N ILE A 149 -0.17 -3.60 -8.76
CA ILE A 149 -0.17 -2.87 -7.48
C ILE A 149 -0.95 -1.54 -7.56
N PRO A 150 -0.69 -0.63 -8.52
CA PRO A 150 -1.46 0.60 -8.64
C PRO A 150 -2.94 0.31 -8.94
N ILE A 151 -3.25 -0.73 -9.72
CA ILE A 151 -4.65 -1.15 -9.96
C ILE A 151 -5.34 -1.51 -8.64
N LEU A 152 -4.68 -2.28 -7.77
CA LEU A 152 -5.22 -2.64 -6.45
C LEU A 152 -5.41 -1.42 -5.54
N PHE A 153 -4.54 -0.41 -5.62
CA PHE A 153 -4.72 0.84 -4.87
C PHE A 153 -5.93 1.62 -5.35
N ILE A 154 -6.13 1.74 -6.66
CA ILE A 154 -7.29 2.42 -7.25
C ILE A 154 -8.58 1.67 -6.94
N ILE A 155 -8.59 0.33 -7.05
CA ILE A 155 -9.76 -0.48 -6.66
C ILE A 155 -10.09 -0.26 -5.18
N GLY A 156 -9.08 -0.31 -4.30
CA GLY A 156 -9.26 -0.05 -2.88
C GLY A 156 -9.86 1.33 -2.60
N ALA A 157 -9.36 2.36 -3.26
CA ALA A 157 -9.87 3.74 -3.16
C ALA A 157 -11.33 3.81 -3.65
N ALA A 158 -11.63 3.23 -4.81
CA ALA A 158 -12.97 3.24 -5.40
C ALA A 158 -14.00 2.51 -4.54
N VAL A 159 -13.66 1.31 -4.02
CA VAL A 159 -14.53 0.54 -3.12
C VAL A 159 -14.82 1.36 -1.86
N ARG A 160 -13.79 1.95 -1.25
CA ARG A 160 -13.95 2.75 -0.02
C ARG A 160 -14.84 3.97 -0.25
N TYR A 161 -14.66 4.66 -1.36
CA TYR A 161 -15.48 5.81 -1.73
C TYR A 161 -16.95 5.40 -2.00
N ARG A 162 -17.17 4.29 -2.71
CA ARG A 162 -18.51 3.76 -3.01
C ARG A 162 -19.28 3.39 -1.76
N VAL A 163 -18.64 2.71 -0.80
CA VAL A 163 -19.31 2.30 0.46
C VAL A 163 -19.85 3.52 1.21
N LYS A 164 -19.08 4.63 1.25
CA LYS A 164 -19.54 5.87 1.89
C LYS A 164 -20.83 6.43 1.27
N GLN A 165 -20.95 6.40 -0.06
CA GLN A 165 -22.14 6.92 -0.74
C GLN A 165 -23.44 6.19 -0.39
N TYR A 166 -23.37 4.97 0.14
CA TYR A 166 -24.54 4.21 0.59
C TYR A 166 -24.79 4.29 2.11
N SER A 167 -23.85 4.87 2.85
CA SER A 167 -23.97 5.09 4.30
C SER A 167 -24.53 6.45 4.67
N ASP A 168 -24.52 7.40 3.73
CA ASP A 168 -25.10 8.75 3.82
C ASP A 168 -26.51 8.75 3.19
#